data_AF-A0A6V7RI47-F1
#
_entry.id   AF-A0A6V7RI47-F1
#
_cell.length_a   1.000
_cell.length_b   1.000
_cell.length_c   1.000
_cell.angle_alpha   90.00
_cell.angle_beta   90.00
_cell.angle_gamma   90.00
#
_symmetry.space_group_name_H-M   'P 1'
#
loop_
_entity.id
_entity.type
_entity.pdbx_description
1 polymer ?
#
loop_
_entity_poly.entity_id
_entity_poly.type
_entity_poly.pdbx_seq_one_letter_code
_entity_poly.pdbx_strand_id
1 'polypeptide(L)'
;MSVDEDESKAYQSFKSVFLIQIFNMKSLLIFITLLGAFIMQIADDLVTTIIYMAITVIVGWLYLLIWGFAGSFLKDLLNKYDLPFRIVMSLLLVYSAISIFL
;
A
#
# COMPACT_ATOMS: atom_id res chain seq x y z
N MET A 1 24.84 -28.01 6.30
CA MET A 1 24.31 -27.55 5.01
C MET A 1 22.82 -27.28 5.21
N SER A 2 22.44 -26.16 5.82
CA SER A 2 21.04 -25.88 6.18
C SER A 2 20.76 -24.39 6.46
N VAL A 3 21.73 -23.50 6.23
CA VAL A 3 21.56 -22.05 6.47
C VAL A 3 21.02 -21.36 5.21
N ASP A 4 21.36 -21.87 4.02
CA ASP A 4 21.00 -21.25 2.73
C ASP A 4 19.52 -21.45 2.33
N GLU A 5 18.86 -22.52 2.79
CA GLU A 5 17.44 -22.79 2.44
C GLU A 5 16.45 -21.90 3.20
N ASP A 6 16.74 -21.54 4.45
CA ASP A 6 15.84 -20.71 5.27
C ASP A 6 15.90 -19.22 4.88
N GLU A 7 17.09 -18.70 4.56
CA GLU A 7 17.23 -17.32 4.04
C GLU A 7 16.51 -17.14 2.69
N SER A 8 16.60 -18.13 1.80
CA SER A 8 15.92 -18.11 0.49
C SER A 8 14.40 -18.06 0.62
N LYS A 9 13.81 -18.85 1.52
CA LYS A 9 12.36 -18.87 1.78
C LYS A 9 11.88 -17.57 2.42
N ALA A 10 12.63 -17.02 3.37
CA ALA A 10 12.32 -15.73 3.99
C ALA A 10 12.36 -14.58 2.96
N TYR A 11 13.35 -14.58 2.08
CA TYR A 11 13.49 -13.57 1.02
C TYR A 11 12.36 -13.64 -0.01
N GLN A 12 11.95 -14.84 -0.41
CA GLN A 12 10.79 -15.03 -1.31
C GLN A 12 9.47 -14.60 -0.66
N SER A 13 9.28 -14.88 0.63
CA SER A 13 8.12 -14.44 1.40
C SER A 13 8.04 -12.91 1.49
N PHE A 14 9.17 -12.24 1.74
CA PHE A 14 9.22 -10.78 1.81
C PHE A 14 8.92 -10.10 0.47
N LYS A 15 9.52 -10.58 -0.64
CA LYS A 15 9.19 -10.09 -1.99
C LYS A 15 7.73 -10.29 -2.34
N SER A 16 7.16 -11.45 -2.01
CA SER A 16 5.76 -11.76 -2.28
C SER A 16 4.80 -10.85 -1.51
N VAL A 17 5.06 -10.65 -0.21
CA VAL A 17 4.27 -9.74 0.64
C VAL A 17 4.40 -8.29 0.18
N PHE A 18 5.59 -7.84 -0.20
CA PHE A 18 5.83 -6.49 -0.74
C PHE A 18 5.11 -6.26 -2.07
N LEU A 19 5.16 -7.22 -3.00
CA LEU A 19 4.44 -7.15 -4.27
C LEU A 19 2.93 -7.11 -4.05
N ILE A 20 2.37 -7.97 -3.19
CA ILE A 20 0.94 -7.98 -2.86
C ILE A 20 0.50 -6.66 -2.22
N GLN A 21 1.36 -6.05 -1.40
CA GLN A 21 1.10 -4.76 -0.76
C GLN A 21 1.17 -3.58 -1.74
N ILE A 22 2.03 -3.64 -2.76
CA ILE A 22 2.11 -2.68 -3.88
C ILE A 22 0.93 -2.81 -4.84
N PHE A 23 0.53 -4.04 -5.16
CA PHE A 23 -0.63 -4.33 -6.00
C PHE A 23 -1.96 -4.19 -5.26
N ASN A 24 -1.97 -3.70 -4.01
CA ASN A 24 -3.20 -3.36 -3.32
C ASN A 24 -3.99 -2.38 -4.19
N MET A 25 -5.14 -2.84 -4.70
CA MET A 25 -5.96 -2.12 -5.67
C MET A 25 -6.24 -0.67 -5.25
N LYS A 26 -6.32 -0.39 -3.94
CA LYS A 26 -6.54 0.97 -3.41
C LYS A 26 -5.40 1.95 -3.77
N SER A 27 -4.15 1.49 -3.77
CA SER A 27 -2.99 2.32 -4.10
C SER A 27 -2.98 2.68 -5.59
N LEU A 28 -3.22 1.69 -6.45
CA LEU A 28 -3.38 1.90 -7.90
C LEU A 28 -4.57 2.82 -8.22
N LEU A 29 -5.68 2.69 -7.48
CA LEU A 29 -6.87 3.52 -7.66
C LEU A 29 -6.60 4.99 -7.36
N ILE A 30 -5.83 5.29 -6.31
CA ILE A 30 -5.44 6.66 -5.99
C ILE A 30 -4.55 7.23 -7.08
N PHE A 31 -3.62 6.43 -7.62
CA PHE A 31 -2.72 6.88 -8.68
C PHE A 31 -3.45 7.18 -9.99
N ILE A 32 -4.35 6.28 -10.44
CA ILE A 32 -5.15 6.51 -11.65
C ILE A 32 -6.12 7.68 -11.47
N THR A 33 -6.69 7.86 -10.26
CA THR A 33 -7.56 9.00 -9.95
C THR A 33 -6.78 10.30 -9.93
N LEU A 34 -5.57 10.32 -9.35
CA LEU A 34 -4.72 11.51 -9.31
C LEU A 34 -4.30 11.94 -10.72
N LEU A 35 -3.87 10.99 -11.55
CA LEU A 35 -3.51 11.25 -12.94
C LEU A 35 -4.74 11.68 -13.78
N GLY A 36 -5.85 10.95 -13.68
CA GLY A 36 -7.03 11.17 -14.51
C GLY A 36 -7.85 12.39 -14.10
N ALA A 37 -8.10 12.58 -12.81
CA ALA A 37 -8.99 13.63 -12.33
C ALA A 37 -8.28 14.98 -12.13
N PHE A 38 -7.01 14.98 -11.73
CA PHE A 38 -6.29 16.22 -11.40
C PHE A 38 -5.31 16.64 -12.49
N ILE A 39 -4.44 15.73 -12.96
CA ILE A 39 -3.38 16.10 -13.92
C ILE A 39 -3.94 16.38 -15.31
N MET A 40 -4.88 15.57 -15.78
CA MET A 40 -5.50 15.78 -17.09
C MET A 40 -6.33 17.06 -17.18
N GLN A 41 -6.90 17.54 -16.07
CA GLN A 41 -7.71 18.77 -16.04
C GLN A 41 -6.88 20.05 -15.89
N ILE A 42 -5.65 19.96 -15.39
CA ILE A 42 -4.76 21.12 -15.13
C ILE A 42 -3.77 21.34 -16.30
N ALA A 43 -3.68 20.39 -17.21
CA ALA A 43 -2.74 20.39 -18.32
C ALA A 43 -3.20 21.24 -19.51
N ASP A 44 -2.82 22.53 -19.52
CA ASP A 44 -2.99 23.40 -20.70
C ASP A 44 -1.92 23.14 -21.78
N ASP A 45 -0.76 22.58 -21.43
CA ASP A 45 0.38 22.34 -22.32
C ASP A 45 1.08 20.98 -22.09
N LEU A 46 1.60 20.37 -23.15
CA LEU A 46 2.24 19.05 -23.14
C LEU A 46 3.48 18.99 -22.24
N VAL A 47 4.28 20.05 -22.19
CA VAL A 47 5.51 20.09 -21.37
C VAL A 47 5.15 20.09 -19.89
N THR A 48 4.17 20.92 -19.52
CA THR A 48 3.65 21.00 -18.15
C THR A 48 3.06 19.67 -17.69
N THR A 49 2.36 18.97 -18.59
CA THR A 49 1.79 17.64 -18.32
C THR A 49 2.87 16.60 -17.98
N ILE A 50 3.95 16.56 -18.77
CA ILE A 50 5.05 15.60 -18.57
C ILE A 50 5.74 15.86 -17.23
N ILE A 51 5.95 17.12 -16.85
CA ILE A 51 6.54 17.51 -15.57
C ILE A 51 5.64 17.04 -14.40
N TYR A 52 4.34 17.29 -14.46
CA TYR A 52 3.40 16.84 -13.43
C TYR A 52 3.31 15.32 -13.33
N MET A 53 3.36 14.60 -14.45
CA MET A 53 3.45 13.13 -14.44
C MET A 53 4.73 12.65 -13.76
N ALA A 54 5.89 13.24 -14.08
CA ALA A 54 7.16 12.87 -13.47
C ALA A 54 7.16 13.09 -11.95
N ILE A 55 6.66 14.23 -11.48
CA ILE A 55 6.51 14.53 -10.05
C ILE A 55 5.59 13.51 -9.40
N THR A 56 4.47 13.17 -10.04
CA THR A 56 3.48 12.23 -9.51
C THR A 56 4.04 10.83 -9.39
N VAL A 57 4.84 10.38 -10.36
CA VAL A 57 5.58 9.13 -10.26
C VAL A 57 6.47 9.16 -9.02
N ILE A 58 7.31 10.19 -8.85
CA ILE A 58 8.22 10.32 -7.69
C ILE A 58 7.44 10.27 -6.36
N VAL A 59 6.34 11.02 -6.25
CA VAL A 59 5.48 11.00 -5.06
C VAL A 59 4.87 9.62 -4.84
N GLY A 60 4.45 8.93 -5.90
CA GLY A 60 3.97 7.55 -5.84
C GLY A 60 5.03 6.59 -5.28
N TRP A 61 6.28 6.70 -5.74
CA TRP A 61 7.40 5.91 -5.20
C TRP A 61 7.65 6.22 -3.72
N LEU A 62 7.65 7.50 -3.32
CA LEU A 62 7.79 7.89 -1.90
C LEU A 62 6.66 7.33 -1.04
N TYR A 63 5.41 7.40 -1.53
CA TYR A 63 4.27 6.81 -0.85
C TYR A 63 4.43 5.30 -0.66
N LEU A 64 4.89 4.57 -1.68
CA LEU A 64 5.16 3.13 -1.58
C LEU A 64 6.28 2.82 -0.57
N LEU A 65 7.34 3.63 -0.53
CA LEU A 65 8.44 3.48 0.43
C LEU A 65 7.98 3.75 1.87
N ILE A 66 7.25 4.84 2.10
CA ILE A 66 6.65 5.16 3.40
C ILE A 66 5.71 4.05 3.83
N TRP A 67 4.89 3.54 2.91
CA TRP A 67 3.96 2.45 3.18
C TRP A 67 4.67 1.14 3.52
N GLY A 68 5.75 0.78 2.81
CA GLY A 68 6.56 -0.39 3.14
C GLY A 68 7.20 -0.27 4.52
N PHE A 69 7.74 0.91 4.85
CA PHE A 69 8.33 1.18 6.16
C PHE A 69 7.30 1.16 7.29
N ALA A 70 6.18 1.87 7.10
CA ALA A 70 5.07 1.89 8.04
C ALA A 70 4.46 0.49 8.21
N GLY A 71 4.37 -0.31 7.14
CA GLY A 71 3.91 -1.69 7.18
C GLY A 71 4.81 -2.58 8.02
N SER A 72 6.14 -2.43 7.92
CA SER A 72 7.09 -3.15 8.77
C SER A 72 6.95 -2.76 10.24
N PHE A 73 6.90 -1.46 10.53
CA PHE A 73 6.72 -0.95 11.89
C PHE A 73 5.37 -1.39 12.49
N LEU A 74 4.30 -1.35 11.67
CA LEU A 74 2.97 -1.79 12.06
C LEU A 74 2.94 -3.30 12.28
N LYS A 75 3.62 -4.10 11.45
CA LYS A 75 3.75 -5.55 11.66
C LYS A 75 4.38 -5.88 13.02
N ASP A 76 5.43 -5.18 13.39
CA ASP A 76 6.09 -5.37 14.70
C ASP A 76 5.17 -4.94 15.85
N LEU A 77 4.43 -3.83 15.69
CA LEU A 77 3.43 -3.38 16.65
C LEU A 77 2.25 -4.36 16.79
N LEU A 78 1.74 -4.89 15.68
CA LEU A 78 0.63 -5.85 15.63
C LEU A 78 1.05 -7.18 16.24
N ASN A 79 2.25 -7.68 15.95
CA ASN A 79 2.77 -8.90 16.55
C ASN A 79 2.87 -8.79 18.09
N LYS A 80 3.19 -7.59 18.60
CA LYS A 80 3.22 -7.33 20.04
C LYS A 80 1.83 -7.33 20.69
N TYR A 81 0.78 -7.02 19.93
CA TYR A 81 -0.60 -6.88 20.40
C TYR A 81 -1.60 -7.71 19.56
N ASP A 82 -1.22 -8.92 19.15
CA ASP A 82 -1.96 -9.72 18.16
C ASP A 82 -3.41 -9.99 18.57
N LEU A 83 -3.63 -10.39 19.83
CA LEU A 83 -4.95 -10.73 20.34
C LEU A 83 -5.93 -9.54 20.37
N PRO A 84 -5.62 -8.38 21.01
CA PRO A 84 -6.53 -7.23 21.00
C PRO A 84 -6.71 -6.66 19.59
N PHE A 85 -5.67 -6.70 18.74
CA PHE A 85 -5.79 -6.22 17.36
C PHE A 85 -6.76 -7.06 16.53
N ARG A 86 -6.69 -8.40 16.61
CA ARG A 86 -7.61 -9.31 15.92
C ARG A 86 -9.06 -9.11 16.35
N ILE A 87 -9.30 -8.84 17.64
CA ILE A 87 -10.64 -8.54 18.17
C ILE A 87 -11.16 -7.22 17.58
N VAL A 88 -10.37 -6.15 17.64
CA VAL A 88 -10.75 -4.83 17.08
C VAL A 88 -11.03 -4.92 15.58
N MET A 89 -10.17 -5.61 14.83
CA MET A 89 -10.33 -5.78 13.38
C MET A 89 -11.60 -6.56 13.03
N SER A 90 -11.91 -7.63 13.79
CA SER A 90 -13.16 -8.38 13.64
C SER A 90 -14.38 -7.53 13.97
N LEU A 91 -14.32 -6.71 15.02
CA LEU A 91 -15.41 -5.81 15.40
C LEU A 91 -15.67 -4.76 14.31
N LEU A 92 -14.60 -4.21 13.71
CA LEU A 92 -14.70 -3.28 12.59
C LEU A 92 -15.37 -3.91 11.36
N LEU A 93 -15.06 -5.17 11.06
CA LEU A 93 -15.68 -5.88 9.93
C LEU A 93 -17.17 -6.08 10.15
N VAL A 94 -17.56 -6.47 11.37
CA VAL A 94 -18.97 -6.59 11.74
C VAL A 94 -19.67 -5.23 11.67
N TYR A 95 -19.04 -4.17 12.19
CA TYR A 95 -19.56 -2.81 12.08
C TYR A 95 -19.73 -2.35 10.62
N SER A 96 -18.74 -2.60 9.76
CA SER A 96 -18.81 -2.24 8.34
C SER A 96 -19.91 -3.01 7.61
N ALA A 97 -20.11 -4.30 7.94
CA ALA A 97 -21.19 -5.09 7.37
C ALA A 97 -22.55 -4.53 7.77
N ILE A 98 -22.72 -4.14 9.04
CA ILE A 98 -23.94 -3.50 9.53
C ILE A 98 -24.15 -2.14 8.86
N SER A 99 -23.13 -1.30 8.76
CA SER A 99 -23.21 0.04 8.16
C SER A 99 -23.54 0.05 6.66
N ILE A 100 -23.25 -1.03 5.93
CA ILE A 100 -23.64 -1.17 4.53
C ILE A 100 -25.11 -1.59 4.42
N PHE A 101 -25.62 -2.32 5.42
CA PHE A 101 -26.97 -2.89 5.41
C PHE A 101 -28.02 -1.98 6.03
N LEU A 102 -27.61 -1.09 6.95
CA LEU A 102 -28.43 -0.05 7.56
C LEU A 102 -28.46 1.20 6.67
#